data_AF-A0A7J8ANL3-F1
#
_entry.id   AF-A0A7J8ANL3-F1
#
_cell.length_a   1.000
_cell.length_b   1.000
_cell.length_c   1.000
_cell.angle_alpha   90.00
_cell.angle_beta   90.00
_cell.angle_gamma   90.00
#
_symmetry.space_group_name_H-M   'P 1'
#
loop_
_entity.id
_entity.type
_entity.pdbx_description
1 polymer ?
#
loop_
_entity_poly.entity_id
_entity_poly.type
_entity_poly.pdbx_seq_one_letter_code
_entity_poly.pdbx_strand_id
1 'polypeptide(L)'
;MKQDLQQLNADVSDTITWLKNTEAELETLKMAKPPSDAQELGLRVKRLKEILNALDTYKALVVSVNASSKEFLQTGSSESKELHESVGQLRLHWDAARAAVESWREGLRQSLMQCQDFHQLSQNLLLWLASAESRRQQAHVTDPKADPQALLRCREELLQLEKELMERQPQVNSLQEISDSLLIKGHGEDYIEAEEKVHVIEKKLRRLLEQVSHDLMSLQGSQIPDPSLPGLDEVDAGDQPPVVCVPASPAKETGAERTTKGKNRTDSRVPGPADPGRSRPQRSFLSRVLRAALPLQLLLLLLLLLACLLPSSEEDYSCTQANNFARSFYPMLRYTNGPPPT
;
A
#
# COMPACT_ATOMS: atom_id res chain seq x y z
N MET A 1 -13.20 -62.72 -17.87
CA MET A 1 -12.07 -62.97 -16.94
C MET A 1 -10.71 -62.63 -17.54
N LYS A 2 -10.18 -63.34 -18.54
CA LYS A 2 -8.85 -63.00 -19.11
C LYS A 2 -8.79 -61.61 -19.76
N GLN A 3 -9.83 -61.23 -20.50
CA GLN A 3 -9.91 -59.93 -21.17
C GLN A 3 -10.03 -58.77 -20.16
N ASP A 4 -10.81 -58.97 -19.09
CA ASP A 4 -10.98 -57.98 -18.01
C ASP A 4 -9.66 -57.75 -17.24
N LEU A 5 -8.86 -58.80 -17.07
CA LEU A 5 -7.58 -58.74 -16.36
C LEU A 5 -6.48 -58.06 -17.18
N GLN A 6 -6.48 -58.28 -18.50
CA GLN A 6 -5.59 -57.58 -19.43
C GLN A 6 -5.92 -56.09 -19.52
N GLN A 7 -7.21 -55.74 -19.59
CA GLN A 7 -7.65 -54.33 -19.59
C GLN A 7 -7.24 -53.63 -18.28
N LEU A 8 -7.49 -54.27 -17.13
CA LEU A 8 -7.10 -53.73 -15.83
C LEU A 8 -5.58 -53.50 -15.73
N ASN A 9 -4.77 -54.43 -16.24
CA ASN A 9 -3.32 -54.29 -16.22
C ASN A 9 -2.84 -53.12 -17.13
N ALA A 10 -3.49 -52.92 -18.28
CA ALA A 10 -3.22 -51.78 -19.15
C ALA A 10 -3.56 -50.46 -18.44
N ASP A 11 -4.76 -50.35 -17.86
CA ASP A 11 -5.21 -49.14 -17.13
C ASP A 11 -4.28 -48.81 -15.95
N VAL A 12 -3.81 -49.84 -15.22
CA VAL A 12 -2.83 -49.70 -14.13
C VAL A 12 -1.48 -49.18 -14.65
N SER A 13 -0.97 -49.75 -15.74
CA SER A 13 0.30 -49.33 -16.35
C SER A 13 0.25 -47.88 -16.86
N ASP A 14 -0.84 -47.48 -17.50
CA ASP A 14 -1.05 -46.12 -17.98
C ASP A 14 -1.10 -45.13 -16.82
N THR A 15 -1.80 -45.49 -15.73
CA THR A 15 -1.88 -44.67 -14.53
C THR A 15 -0.52 -44.52 -13.84
N ILE A 16 0.26 -45.60 -13.72
CA ILE A 16 1.64 -45.55 -13.18
C ILE A 16 2.51 -44.60 -14.00
N THR A 17 2.43 -44.68 -15.33
CA THR A 17 3.20 -43.83 -16.23
C THR A 17 2.85 -42.36 -16.03
N TRP A 18 1.55 -42.05 -15.95
CA TRP A 18 1.08 -40.70 -15.67
C TRP A 18 1.53 -40.19 -14.30
N LEU A 19 1.48 -41.02 -13.25
CA LEU A 19 1.93 -40.66 -11.90
C LEU A 19 3.42 -40.33 -11.87
N LYS A 20 4.27 -41.18 -12.47
CA LYS A 20 5.72 -40.93 -12.57
C LYS A 20 6.05 -39.62 -13.29
N ASN A 21 5.34 -39.33 -14.39
CA ASN A 21 5.52 -38.08 -15.12
C ASN A 21 5.09 -36.88 -14.27
N THR A 22 3.98 -37.01 -13.54
CA THR A 22 3.48 -35.97 -12.64
C THR A 22 4.43 -35.71 -11.47
N GLU A 23 4.99 -36.75 -10.86
CA GLU A 23 6.02 -36.65 -9.83
C GLU A 23 7.24 -35.87 -10.34
N ALA A 24 7.76 -36.24 -11.51
CA ALA A 24 8.92 -35.57 -12.11
C ALA A 24 8.62 -34.10 -12.47
N GLU A 25 7.43 -33.82 -13.00
CA GLU A 25 6.97 -32.47 -13.30
C GLU A 25 6.89 -31.62 -12.01
N LEU A 26 6.31 -32.16 -10.94
CA LEU A 26 6.16 -31.44 -9.67
C LEU A 26 7.50 -31.14 -9.01
N GLU A 27 8.45 -32.07 -9.04
CA GLU A 27 9.80 -31.81 -8.55
C GLU A 27 10.49 -30.75 -9.40
N THR A 28 10.31 -30.78 -10.73
CA THR A 28 10.84 -29.74 -11.63
C THR A 28 10.23 -28.37 -11.31
N LEU A 29 8.92 -28.29 -11.10
CA LEU A 29 8.21 -27.05 -10.77
C LEU A 29 8.53 -26.52 -9.38
N LYS A 30 8.87 -27.41 -8.44
CA LYS A 30 9.32 -27.06 -7.09
C LYS A 30 10.75 -26.51 -7.08
N MET A 31 11.62 -27.05 -7.94
CA MET A 31 13.00 -26.57 -8.10
C MET A 31 13.13 -25.40 -9.08
N ALA A 32 12.09 -25.15 -9.87
CA ALA A 32 12.04 -24.01 -10.77
C ALA A 32 12.09 -22.69 -9.97
N LYS A 33 12.58 -21.64 -10.64
CA LYS A 33 12.55 -20.26 -10.13
C LYS A 33 11.16 -19.94 -9.57
N PRO A 34 10.97 -19.10 -8.55
CA PRO A 34 9.67 -18.76 -8.01
C PRO A 34 8.93 -17.88 -9.01
N PRO A 35 7.60 -17.82 -8.91
CA PRO A 35 6.82 -16.95 -9.76
C PRO A 35 7.24 -15.48 -9.54
N SER A 36 7.58 -14.78 -10.62
CA SER A 36 8.03 -13.39 -10.54
C SER A 36 6.90 -12.38 -10.35
N ASP A 37 5.68 -12.75 -10.77
CA ASP A 37 4.50 -11.90 -10.64
C ASP A 37 3.23 -12.70 -10.32
N ALA A 38 2.13 -11.98 -10.12
CA ALA A 38 0.83 -12.57 -9.84
C ALA A 38 0.29 -13.42 -10.99
N GLN A 39 0.70 -13.15 -12.24
CA GLN A 39 0.27 -13.92 -13.41
C GLN A 39 0.95 -15.28 -13.45
N GLU A 40 2.26 -15.35 -13.21
CA GLU A 40 3.03 -16.59 -13.16
C GLU A 40 2.59 -17.47 -12.00
N LEU A 41 2.32 -16.86 -10.83
CA LEU A 41 1.71 -17.56 -9.71
C LEU A 41 0.32 -18.11 -10.07
N GLY A 42 -0.48 -17.33 -10.81
CA GLY A 42 -1.76 -17.75 -11.36
C GLY A 42 -1.66 -18.98 -12.28
N LEU A 43 -0.64 -19.02 -13.16
CA LEU A 43 -0.37 -20.17 -14.03
C LEU A 43 -0.03 -21.42 -13.22
N ARG A 44 0.81 -21.30 -12.19
CA ARG A 44 1.15 -22.44 -11.30
C ARG A 44 -0.06 -22.95 -10.53
N VAL A 45 -0.92 -22.05 -10.03
CA VAL A 45 -2.18 -22.43 -9.36
C VAL A 45 -3.13 -23.13 -10.33
N LYS A 46 -3.21 -22.65 -11.58
CA LYS A 46 -4.01 -23.33 -12.62
C LYS A 46 -3.49 -24.74 -12.87
N ARG A 47 -2.17 -24.91 -13.00
CA ARG A 47 -1.55 -26.22 -13.21
C ARG A 47 -1.79 -27.17 -12.03
N LEU A 48 -1.69 -26.67 -10.79
CA LEU A 48 -2.04 -27.44 -9.59
C LEU A 48 -3.49 -27.95 -9.64
N LYS A 49 -4.45 -27.11 -10.06
CA LYS A 49 -5.86 -27.51 -10.20
C LYS A 49 -6.03 -28.61 -11.25
N GLU A 50 -5.34 -28.52 -12.38
CA GLU A 50 -5.37 -29.54 -13.43
C GLU A 50 -4.88 -30.89 -12.90
N ILE A 51 -3.75 -30.92 -12.19
CA ILE A 51 -3.19 -32.13 -11.60
C ILE A 51 -4.12 -32.73 -10.54
N LEU A 52 -4.72 -31.90 -9.68
CA LEU A 52 -5.70 -32.34 -8.68
C LEU A 52 -6.93 -32.99 -9.33
N ASN A 53 -7.47 -32.37 -10.38
CA ASN A 53 -8.60 -32.93 -11.12
C ASN A 53 -8.26 -34.28 -11.79
N ALA A 54 -7.04 -34.41 -12.32
CA ALA A 54 -6.57 -35.66 -12.89
C ALA A 54 -6.41 -36.76 -11.82
N LEU A 55 -5.84 -36.43 -10.65
CA LEU A 55 -5.80 -37.35 -9.51
C LEU A 55 -7.21 -37.80 -9.10
N ASP A 56 -8.17 -36.88 -9.00
CA ASP A 56 -9.56 -37.23 -8.64
C ASP A 56 -10.19 -38.19 -9.65
N THR A 57 -9.83 -38.08 -10.94
CA THR A 57 -10.28 -38.99 -12.00
C THR A 57 -9.74 -40.42 -11.79
N TYR A 58 -8.45 -40.55 -11.46
CA TYR A 58 -7.81 -41.86 -11.23
C TYR A 58 -8.14 -42.48 -9.86
N LYS A 59 -8.68 -41.70 -8.92
CA LYS A 59 -9.02 -42.16 -7.56
C LYS A 59 -9.95 -43.38 -7.57
N ALA A 60 -10.97 -43.37 -8.42
CA ALA A 60 -11.91 -44.48 -8.54
C ALA A 60 -11.23 -45.76 -9.04
N LEU A 61 -10.31 -45.64 -10.01
CA LEU A 61 -9.53 -46.75 -10.55
C LEU A 61 -8.59 -47.34 -9.49
N VAL A 62 -7.86 -46.49 -8.73
CA VAL A 62 -6.96 -46.97 -7.67
C VAL A 62 -7.74 -47.71 -6.57
N VAL A 63 -8.94 -47.24 -6.22
CA VAL A 63 -9.81 -47.92 -5.25
C VAL A 63 -10.33 -49.25 -5.81
N SER A 64 -10.79 -49.29 -7.06
CA SER A 64 -11.31 -50.52 -7.68
C SER A 64 -10.22 -51.58 -7.85
N VAL A 65 -9.05 -51.20 -8.34
CA VAL A 65 -7.85 -52.05 -8.48
C VAL A 65 -7.42 -52.62 -7.12
N ASN A 66 -7.50 -51.82 -6.05
CA ASN A 66 -7.17 -52.30 -4.71
C ASN A 66 -8.17 -53.31 -4.15
N ALA A 67 -9.46 -53.18 -4.48
CA ALA A 67 -10.48 -54.14 -4.10
C ALA A 67 -10.32 -55.45 -4.89
N SER A 68 -10.17 -55.36 -6.21
CA SER A 68 -10.07 -56.51 -7.11
C SER A 68 -8.75 -57.28 -6.97
N SER A 69 -7.65 -56.60 -6.61
CA SER A 69 -6.36 -57.24 -6.30
C SER A 69 -6.50 -58.33 -5.21
N LYS A 70 -7.41 -58.17 -4.24
CA LYS A 70 -7.66 -59.18 -3.20
C LYS A 70 -8.39 -60.42 -3.73
N GLU A 71 -9.21 -60.27 -4.75
CA GLU A 71 -9.97 -61.37 -5.37
C GLU A 71 -9.07 -62.24 -6.24
N PHE A 72 -8.13 -61.62 -6.99
CA PHE A 72 -7.26 -62.35 -7.92
C PHE A 72 -6.12 -63.14 -7.25
N LEU A 73 -5.79 -62.84 -5.98
CA LEU A 73 -4.77 -63.57 -5.21
C LEU A 73 -5.08 -65.06 -5.04
N GLN A 74 -6.33 -65.49 -5.23
CA GLN A 74 -6.73 -66.89 -5.07
C GLN A 74 -6.35 -67.78 -6.26
N THR A 75 -5.96 -67.18 -7.40
CA THR A 75 -5.81 -67.91 -8.69
C THR A 75 -4.39 -68.40 -8.99
N GLY A 76 -3.36 -67.95 -8.27
CA GLY A 76 -1.99 -68.50 -8.32
C GLY A 76 -1.23 -68.41 -9.66
N SER A 77 -1.77 -67.72 -10.67
CA SER A 77 -1.18 -67.64 -12.01
C SER A 77 -0.01 -66.65 -12.11
N SER A 78 0.81 -66.77 -13.15
CA SER A 78 1.89 -65.81 -13.45
C SER A 78 1.34 -64.39 -13.69
N GLU A 79 0.24 -64.28 -14.44
CA GLU A 79 -0.46 -63.01 -14.72
C GLU A 79 -0.97 -62.34 -13.43
N SER A 80 -1.40 -63.14 -12.44
CA SER A 80 -1.83 -62.62 -11.13
C SER A 80 -0.66 -62.06 -10.30
N LYS A 81 0.55 -62.59 -10.45
CA LYS A 81 1.75 -62.08 -9.75
C LYS A 81 2.21 -60.76 -10.36
N GLU A 82 2.23 -60.68 -11.68
CA GLU A 82 2.56 -59.45 -12.42
C GLU A 82 1.58 -58.33 -12.10
N LEU A 83 0.27 -58.62 -12.12
CA LEU A 83 -0.74 -57.65 -11.69
C LEU A 83 -0.51 -57.21 -10.23
N HIS A 84 -0.15 -58.11 -9.33
CA HIS A 84 0.10 -57.75 -7.93
C HIS A 84 1.30 -56.79 -7.77
N GLU A 85 2.38 -57.04 -8.50
CA GLU A 85 3.54 -56.14 -8.54
C GLU A 85 3.16 -54.77 -9.13
N SER A 86 2.42 -54.74 -10.24
CA SER A 86 1.91 -53.51 -10.85
C SER A 86 1.01 -52.72 -9.88
N VAL A 87 0.11 -53.39 -9.14
CA VAL A 87 -0.72 -52.74 -8.12
C VAL A 87 0.12 -52.19 -6.95
N GLY A 88 1.18 -52.90 -6.56
CA GLY A 88 2.15 -52.41 -5.58
C GLY A 88 2.84 -51.12 -6.03
N GLN A 89 3.32 -51.08 -7.28
CA GLN A 89 3.91 -49.89 -7.89
C GLN A 89 2.89 -48.74 -8.00
N LEU A 90 1.65 -49.04 -8.39
CA LEU A 90 0.57 -48.05 -8.47
C LEU A 90 0.33 -47.37 -7.12
N ARG A 91 0.26 -48.14 -6.02
CA ARG A 91 0.10 -47.57 -4.67
C ARG A 91 1.27 -46.67 -4.29
N LEU A 92 2.50 -47.13 -4.52
CA LEU A 92 3.70 -46.38 -4.20
C LEU A 92 3.74 -45.03 -4.91
N HIS A 93 3.54 -45.02 -6.23
CA HIS A 93 3.53 -43.79 -7.03
C HIS A 93 2.31 -42.91 -6.74
N TRP A 94 1.17 -43.52 -6.43
CA TRP A 94 -0.01 -42.76 -6.04
C TRP A 94 0.22 -41.96 -4.75
N ASP A 95 0.82 -42.60 -3.74
CA ASP A 95 1.13 -41.94 -2.47
C ASP A 95 2.26 -40.90 -2.64
N ALA A 96 3.28 -41.21 -3.45
CA ALA A 96 4.37 -40.29 -3.77
C ALA A 96 3.88 -39.05 -4.53
N ALA A 97 3.11 -39.22 -5.60
CA ALA A 97 2.51 -38.12 -6.36
C ALA A 97 1.61 -37.25 -5.47
N ARG A 98 0.80 -37.86 -4.60
CA ARG A 98 -0.04 -37.11 -3.65
C ARG A 98 0.81 -36.29 -2.69
N ALA A 99 1.86 -36.87 -2.12
CA ALA A 99 2.78 -36.16 -1.23
C ALA A 99 3.48 -35.00 -1.95
N ALA A 100 3.91 -35.19 -3.20
CA ALA A 100 4.52 -34.16 -4.04
C ALA A 100 3.53 -33.01 -4.32
N VAL A 101 2.28 -33.32 -4.69
CA VAL A 101 1.23 -32.31 -4.91
C VAL A 101 0.96 -31.50 -3.65
N GLU A 102 0.86 -32.16 -2.49
CA GLU A 102 0.63 -31.49 -1.21
C GLU A 102 1.81 -30.58 -0.81
N SER A 103 3.04 -31.08 -0.96
CA SER A 103 4.26 -30.30 -0.72
C SER A 103 4.32 -29.06 -1.62
N TRP A 104 4.02 -29.23 -2.92
CA TRP A 104 4.03 -28.12 -3.86
C TRP A 104 2.92 -27.10 -3.59
N ARG A 105 1.71 -27.58 -3.27
CA ARG A 105 0.59 -26.72 -2.87
C ARG A 105 0.92 -25.87 -1.66
N GLU A 106 1.55 -26.45 -0.64
CA GLU A 106 1.96 -25.70 0.55
C GLU A 106 3.02 -24.66 0.23
N GLY A 107 4.01 -25.01 -0.59
CA GLY A 107 5.01 -24.06 -1.09
C GLY A 107 4.39 -22.88 -1.84
N LEU A 108 3.43 -23.14 -2.74
CA LEU A 108 2.71 -22.09 -3.47
C LEU A 108 1.90 -21.19 -2.55
N ARG A 109 1.22 -21.76 -1.54
CA ARG A 109 0.46 -20.97 -0.55
C ARG A 109 1.39 -20.07 0.27
N GLN A 110 2.52 -20.60 0.71
CA GLN A 110 3.51 -19.83 1.46
C GLN A 110 4.04 -18.67 0.61
N SER A 111 4.41 -18.92 -0.64
CA SER A 111 4.85 -17.87 -1.56
C SER A 111 3.78 -16.81 -1.80
N LEU A 112 2.52 -17.20 -1.98
CA LEU A 112 1.41 -16.26 -2.13
C LEU A 112 1.24 -15.37 -0.89
N MET A 113 1.28 -15.96 0.30
CA MET A 113 1.15 -15.24 1.57
C MET A 113 2.29 -14.23 1.75
N GLN A 114 3.54 -14.66 1.50
CA GLN A 114 4.70 -13.77 1.58
C GLN A 114 4.61 -12.61 0.57
N CYS A 115 4.14 -12.87 -0.66
CA CYS A 115 3.88 -11.81 -1.62
C CYS A 115 2.82 -10.83 -1.11
N GLN A 116 1.71 -11.32 -0.55
CA GLN A 116 0.65 -10.47 0.00
C GLN A 116 1.15 -9.61 1.18
N ASP A 117 1.85 -10.23 2.13
CA ASP A 117 2.41 -9.56 3.31
C ASP A 117 3.40 -8.46 2.89
N PHE A 118 4.27 -8.75 1.91
CA PHE A 118 5.19 -7.77 1.34
C PHE A 118 4.46 -6.56 0.78
N HIS A 119 3.48 -6.78 -0.11
CA HIS A 119 2.73 -5.69 -0.75
C HIS A 119 1.96 -4.85 0.30
N GLN A 120 1.29 -5.52 1.24
CA GLN A 120 0.51 -4.85 2.28
C GLN A 120 1.39 -4.02 3.21
N LEU A 121 2.50 -4.58 3.69
CA LEU A 121 3.43 -3.88 4.59
C LEU A 121 4.13 -2.72 3.87
N SER A 122 4.59 -2.94 2.63
CA SER A 122 5.18 -1.90 1.78
C SER A 122 4.21 -0.72 1.57
N GLN A 123 2.97 -1.00 1.19
CA GLN A 123 1.95 0.03 1.00
C GLN A 123 1.65 0.79 2.29
N ASN A 124 1.49 0.07 3.42
CA ASN A 124 1.24 0.68 4.71
C ASN A 124 2.37 1.63 5.14
N LEU A 125 3.62 1.20 4.95
CA LEU A 125 4.79 2.02 5.25
C LEU A 125 4.86 3.26 4.36
N LEU A 126 4.63 3.11 3.04
CA LEU A 126 4.67 4.24 2.11
C LEU A 126 3.59 5.29 2.40
N LEU A 127 2.36 4.85 2.67
CA LEU A 127 1.26 5.74 3.03
C LEU A 127 1.54 6.45 4.36
N TRP A 128 2.05 5.71 5.35
CA TRP A 128 2.39 6.30 6.64
C TRP A 128 3.54 7.29 6.53
N LEU A 129 4.60 6.96 5.78
CA LEU A 129 5.73 7.87 5.53
C LEU A 129 5.29 9.16 4.82
N ALA A 130 4.36 9.08 3.87
CA ALA A 130 3.81 10.27 3.23
C ALA A 130 3.02 11.14 4.22
N SER A 131 2.24 10.52 5.12
CA SER A 131 1.54 11.23 6.18
C SER A 131 2.51 11.86 7.19
N ALA A 132 3.57 11.15 7.57
CA ALA A 132 4.62 11.61 8.46
C ALA A 132 5.36 12.82 7.86
N GLU A 133 5.68 12.76 6.57
CA GLU A 133 6.30 13.88 5.86
C GLU A 133 5.36 15.10 5.79
N SER A 134 4.06 14.90 5.59
CA SER A 134 3.07 16.00 5.64
C SER A 134 2.97 16.62 7.04
N ARG A 135 2.97 15.80 8.11
CA ARG A 135 2.98 16.29 9.51
C ARG A 135 4.22 17.10 9.80
N ARG A 136 5.41 16.63 9.37
CA ARG A 136 6.66 17.41 9.49
C ARG A 136 6.55 18.76 8.79
N GLN A 137 6.05 18.79 7.55
CA GLN A 137 5.88 20.03 6.79
C GLN A 137 4.92 21.02 7.47
N GLN A 138 3.88 20.52 8.13
CA GLN A 138 2.94 21.36 8.90
C GLN A 138 3.55 21.87 10.22
N ALA A 139 4.40 21.06 10.86
CA ALA A 139 5.11 21.42 12.08
C ALA A 139 6.36 22.28 11.82
N HIS A 140 6.78 22.43 10.56
CA HIS A 140 7.92 23.28 10.19
C HIS A 140 7.53 24.77 10.33
N VAL A 141 8.21 25.47 11.22
CA VAL A 141 7.98 26.89 11.47
C VAL A 141 8.79 27.73 10.49
N THR A 142 8.12 28.48 9.61
CA THR A 142 8.79 29.38 8.65
C THR A 142 9.14 30.75 9.23
N ASP A 143 8.52 31.17 10.34
CA ASP A 143 8.74 32.48 10.96
C ASP A 143 9.36 32.38 12.37
N PRO A 144 10.60 32.84 12.57
CA PRO A 144 11.26 32.90 13.89
C PRO A 144 10.55 33.78 14.93
N LYS A 145 9.58 34.61 14.53
CA LYS A 145 8.79 35.47 15.42
C LYS A 145 7.41 34.89 15.78
N ALA A 146 7.17 33.61 15.45
CA ALA A 146 5.93 32.93 15.79
C ALA A 146 5.67 32.91 17.31
N ASP A 147 4.38 32.84 17.67
CA ASP A 147 3.91 32.71 19.05
C ASP A 147 4.66 31.58 19.81
N PRO A 148 5.24 31.84 21.01
CA PRO A 148 5.96 30.82 21.79
C PRO A 148 5.17 29.53 22.01
N GLN A 149 3.84 29.61 22.17
CA GLN A 149 2.99 28.42 22.31
C GLN A 149 2.88 27.62 21.01
N ALA A 150 2.88 28.28 19.85
CA ALA A 150 2.94 27.60 18.56
C ALA A 150 4.28 26.89 18.35
N LEU A 151 5.40 27.51 18.75
CA LEU A 151 6.73 26.90 18.70
C LEU A 151 6.84 25.65 19.57
N LEU A 152 6.29 25.70 20.79
CA LEU A 152 6.25 24.54 21.69
C LEU A 152 5.44 23.38 21.09
N ARG A 153 4.25 23.64 20.55
CA ARG A 153 3.44 22.62 19.89
C ARG A 153 4.14 22.00 18.69
N CYS A 154 4.85 22.81 17.89
CA CYS A 154 5.64 22.30 16.76
C CYS A 154 6.77 21.38 17.25
N ARG A 155 7.47 21.76 18.33
CA ARG A 155 8.54 20.94 18.93
C ARG A 155 8.00 19.62 19.47
N GLU A 156 6.88 19.63 20.17
CA GLU A 156 6.24 18.41 20.68
C GLU A 156 5.85 17.47 19.55
N GLU A 157 5.25 17.99 18.47
CA GLU A 157 4.88 17.21 17.30
C GLU A 157 6.10 16.57 16.61
N LEU A 158 7.20 17.32 16.46
CA LEU A 158 8.43 16.80 15.86
C LEU A 158 9.12 15.75 16.74
N LEU A 159 9.13 15.92 18.07
CA LEU A 159 9.66 14.89 18.99
C LEU A 159 8.83 13.60 18.92
N GLN A 160 7.50 13.75 18.87
CA GLN A 160 6.61 12.62 18.71
C GLN A 160 6.84 11.91 17.37
N LEU A 161 7.04 12.69 16.29
CA LEU A 161 7.34 12.14 14.98
C LEU A 161 8.69 11.40 14.95
N GLU A 162 9.73 11.94 15.58
CA GLU A 162 11.05 11.30 15.70
C GLU A 162 10.93 9.93 16.39
N LYS A 163 10.19 9.87 17.50
CA LYS A 163 9.91 8.61 18.20
C LYS A 163 9.17 7.62 17.31
N GLU A 164 8.09 8.05 16.66
CA GLU A 164 7.31 7.18 15.78
C GLU A 164 8.15 6.65 14.62
N LEU A 165 9.02 7.48 14.03
CA LEU A 165 9.93 7.06 12.95
C LEU A 165 10.88 5.95 13.42
N MET A 166 11.45 6.07 14.62
CA MET A 166 12.29 5.02 15.20
C MET A 166 11.50 3.72 15.45
N GLU A 167 10.25 3.83 15.92
CA GLU A 167 9.35 2.68 16.13
C GLU A 167 8.95 1.96 14.83
N ARG A 168 9.13 2.60 13.66
CA ARG A 168 8.88 1.98 12.34
C ARG A 168 10.07 1.21 11.78
N GLN A 169 11.27 1.35 12.35
CA GLN A 169 12.45 0.61 11.88
C GLN A 169 12.25 -0.92 11.90
N PRO A 170 11.65 -1.55 12.93
CA PRO A 170 11.40 -2.99 12.93
C PRO A 170 10.50 -3.45 11.78
N GLN A 171 9.53 -2.61 11.36
CA GLN A 171 8.66 -2.93 10.24
C GLN A 171 9.41 -2.91 8.90
N VAL A 172 10.38 -2.01 8.74
CA VAL A 172 11.27 -2.01 7.56
C VAL A 172 12.17 -3.24 7.58
N ASN A 173 12.67 -3.67 8.75
CA ASN A 173 13.44 -4.90 8.87
C ASN A 173 12.60 -6.13 8.52
N SER A 174 11.35 -6.22 9.01
CA SER A 174 10.43 -7.29 8.62
C SER A 174 10.13 -7.29 7.12
N LEU A 175 10.02 -6.10 6.51
CA LEU A 175 9.84 -6.00 5.05
C LEU A 175 11.07 -6.53 4.29
N GLN A 176 12.28 -6.23 4.78
CA GLN A 176 13.52 -6.80 4.24
C GLN A 176 13.56 -8.33 4.40
N GLU A 177 13.22 -8.86 5.56
CA GLU A 177 13.18 -10.32 5.81
C GLU A 177 12.20 -11.04 4.87
N ILE A 178 11.03 -10.45 4.63
CA ILE A 178 10.05 -10.98 3.66
C ILE A 178 10.64 -10.93 2.25
N SER A 179 11.27 -9.81 1.87
CA SER A 179 11.95 -9.65 0.58
C SER A 179 13.04 -10.69 0.38
N ASP A 180 13.88 -10.93 1.39
CA ASP A 180 14.95 -11.93 1.35
C ASP A 180 14.40 -13.35 1.22
N SER A 181 13.35 -13.70 1.98
CA SER A 181 12.71 -15.01 1.86
C SER A 181 12.07 -15.25 0.49
N LEU A 182 11.60 -14.18 -0.14
CA LEU A 182 11.10 -14.19 -1.50
C LEU A 182 12.31 -14.39 -2.45
N LEU A 183 13.35 -13.56 -2.35
CA LEU A 183 14.56 -13.51 -3.19
C LEU A 183 15.41 -14.79 -3.16
N ILE A 184 15.59 -15.40 -1.99
CA ILE A 184 16.36 -16.65 -1.82
C ILE A 184 15.76 -17.77 -2.66
N LYS A 185 14.45 -17.72 -2.91
CA LYS A 185 13.82 -18.71 -3.77
C LYS A 185 14.11 -18.42 -5.25
N GLY A 186 14.52 -17.21 -5.68
CA GLY A 186 14.70 -16.83 -7.09
C GLY A 186 15.64 -15.68 -7.41
N HIS A 187 16.67 -15.93 -8.22
CA HIS A 187 17.47 -14.89 -8.87
C HIS A 187 16.85 -14.49 -10.22
N GLY A 188 16.46 -13.23 -10.38
CA GLY A 188 16.23 -12.62 -11.70
C GLY A 188 15.61 -11.22 -11.66
N GLU A 189 15.44 -10.61 -12.83
CA GLU A 189 15.29 -9.16 -13.02
C GLU A 189 14.03 -8.53 -12.37
N ASP A 190 12.92 -9.25 -12.23
CA ASP A 190 11.72 -8.73 -11.54
C ASP A 190 11.90 -8.62 -10.01
N TYR A 191 12.88 -9.34 -9.44
CA TYR A 191 13.22 -9.23 -8.02
C TYR A 191 13.94 -7.94 -7.65
N ILE A 192 14.38 -7.20 -8.66
CA ILE A 192 14.90 -5.85 -8.51
C ILE A 192 13.78 -4.93 -7.96
N GLU A 193 12.51 -5.14 -8.32
CA GLU A 193 11.42 -4.27 -7.85
C GLU A 193 11.19 -4.39 -6.33
N ALA A 194 11.29 -5.61 -5.76
CA ALA A 194 11.13 -5.82 -4.33
C ALA A 194 12.28 -5.18 -3.54
N GLU A 195 13.53 -5.41 -3.96
CA GLU A 195 14.71 -4.78 -3.36
C GLU A 195 14.68 -3.25 -3.51
N GLU A 196 14.31 -2.74 -4.68
CA GLU A 196 14.15 -1.30 -4.93
C GLU A 196 13.10 -0.68 -4.02
N LYS A 197 11.94 -1.34 -3.84
CA LYS A 197 10.90 -0.86 -2.93
C LYS A 197 11.37 -0.82 -1.49
N VAL A 198 12.05 -1.86 -1.01
CA VAL A 198 12.61 -1.88 0.34
C VAL A 198 13.63 -0.75 0.50
N HIS A 199 14.54 -0.61 -0.45
CA HIS A 199 15.55 0.44 -0.45
C HIS A 199 14.94 1.84 -0.45
N VAL A 200 13.90 2.09 -1.26
CA VAL A 200 13.18 3.37 -1.29
C VAL A 200 12.53 3.67 0.05
N ILE A 201 11.88 2.68 0.68
CA ILE A 201 11.24 2.84 1.99
C ILE A 201 12.28 3.13 3.07
N GLU A 202 13.36 2.36 3.12
CA GLU A 202 14.45 2.54 4.08
C GLU A 202 15.10 3.93 3.93
N LYS A 203 15.41 4.32 2.69
CA LYS A 203 15.99 5.64 2.37
C LYS A 203 15.05 6.78 2.75
N LYS A 204 13.74 6.63 2.49
CA LYS A 204 12.74 7.63 2.88
C LYS A 204 12.64 7.77 4.40
N LEU A 205 12.60 6.65 5.13
CA LEU A 205 12.54 6.65 6.60
C LEU A 205 13.76 7.37 7.18
N ARG A 206 14.96 6.98 6.73
CA ARG A 206 16.24 7.57 7.17
C ARG A 206 16.30 9.07 6.90
N ARG A 207 15.96 9.47 5.67
CA ARG A 207 15.92 10.89 5.28
C ARG A 207 14.94 11.67 6.15
N LEU A 208 13.75 11.13 6.41
CA LEU A 208 12.74 11.82 7.21
C LEU A 208 13.19 11.96 8.66
N LEU A 209 13.86 10.94 9.22
CA LEU A 209 14.47 11.00 10.54
C LEU A 209 15.53 12.12 10.62
N GLU A 210 16.47 12.15 9.68
CA GLU A 210 17.50 13.20 9.59
C GLU A 210 16.89 14.60 9.50
N GLN A 211 15.83 14.74 8.72
CA GLN A 211 15.10 16.00 8.55
C GLN A 211 14.40 16.43 9.85
N VAL A 212 13.71 15.53 10.54
CA VAL A 212 13.06 15.85 11.83
C VAL A 212 14.10 16.25 12.88
N SER A 213 15.21 15.52 12.98
CA SER A 213 16.28 15.87 13.92
C SER A 213 16.89 17.24 13.59
N HIS A 214 17.10 17.56 12.31
CA HIS A 214 17.53 18.90 11.89
C HIS A 214 16.53 19.99 12.28
N ASP A 215 15.23 19.77 12.02
CA ASP A 215 14.17 20.72 12.36
C ASP A 215 14.13 20.97 13.88
N LEU A 216 14.27 19.93 14.70
CA LEU A 216 14.38 20.04 16.16
C LEU A 216 15.59 20.85 16.62
N MET A 217 16.76 20.65 15.99
CA MET A 217 17.97 21.42 16.30
C MET A 217 17.82 22.90 15.94
N SER A 218 17.18 23.21 14.81
CA SER A 218 16.92 24.59 14.39
C SER A 218 15.98 25.34 15.35
N LEU A 219 14.97 24.63 15.88
CA LEU A 219 14.03 25.17 16.87
C LEU A 219 14.67 25.36 18.26
N GLN A 220 15.67 24.55 18.62
CA GLN A 220 16.47 24.77 19.84
C GLN A 220 17.37 26.00 19.72
N GLY A 221 18.05 26.17 18.57
CA GLY A 221 18.92 27.33 18.32
C GLY A 221 18.19 28.68 18.36
N SER A 222 16.90 28.71 17.99
CA SER A 222 16.07 29.92 18.05
C SER A 222 15.52 30.23 19.45
N GLN A 223 15.60 29.29 20.40
CA GLN A 223 15.07 29.41 21.77
C GLN A 223 16.13 29.75 22.83
N ILE A 224 17.40 29.98 22.45
CA ILE A 224 18.45 30.44 23.36
C ILE A 224 18.56 31.97 23.23
N PRO A 225 18.03 32.77 24.18
CA PRO A 225 18.42 34.17 24.28
C PRO A 225 19.87 34.23 24.77
N ASP A 226 20.70 35.00 24.09
CA ASP A 226 22.07 35.33 24.47
C ASP A 226 22.13 35.81 25.93
N PRO A 227 22.83 35.11 26.86
CA PRO A 227 23.03 35.58 28.21
C PRO A 227 24.23 36.55 28.23
N SER A 228 24.09 37.68 27.55
CA SER A 228 25.12 38.72 27.52
C SER A 228 24.49 40.10 27.70
N LEU A 229 24.47 40.58 28.95
CA LEU A 229 25.00 41.89 29.40
C LEU A 229 24.30 42.38 30.71
N PRO A 230 24.93 42.25 31.89
CA PRO A 230 24.79 43.25 32.93
C PRO A 230 25.75 44.39 32.59
N GLY A 231 25.22 45.43 31.92
CA GLY A 231 25.90 46.72 31.87
C GLY A 231 25.64 47.46 33.18
N LEU A 232 26.61 47.45 34.08
CA LEU A 232 26.73 48.48 35.11
C LEU A 232 28.22 48.83 35.26
N ASP A 233 28.51 50.06 34.85
CA ASP A 233 29.77 50.76 34.99
C ASP A 233 30.27 50.78 36.44
N GLU A 234 31.58 50.65 36.51
CA GLU A 234 32.55 51.28 37.41
C GLU A 234 32.14 51.57 38.87
N VAL A 235 32.82 50.83 39.74
CA VAL A 235 33.13 51.19 41.12
C VAL A 235 34.13 52.34 41.10
N ASP A 236 33.74 53.52 41.58
CA ASP A 236 34.67 54.44 42.24
C ASP A 236 34.06 54.90 43.57
N ALA A 237 34.87 54.79 44.62
CA ALA A 237 34.50 55.05 46.00
C ALA A 237 35.29 56.26 46.50
N GLY A 238 34.59 57.33 46.91
CA GLY A 238 35.23 58.50 47.51
C GLY A 238 34.25 59.48 48.15
N ASP A 239 34.07 59.33 49.46
CA ASP A 239 33.75 60.32 50.50
C ASP A 239 32.42 61.12 50.57
N GLN A 240 31.92 61.12 51.81
CA GLN A 240 30.82 61.81 52.53
C GLN A 240 30.88 63.37 52.54
N PRO A 241 29.94 64.12 53.22
CA PRO A 241 28.49 63.99 53.47
C PRO A 241 27.75 65.37 53.27
N PRO A 242 26.64 65.71 53.99
CA PRO A 242 25.22 65.73 53.57
C PRO A 242 24.65 67.16 53.40
N VAL A 243 23.33 67.32 53.16
CA VAL A 243 22.40 68.33 53.79
C VAL A 243 21.01 68.37 53.08
N VAL A 244 19.99 67.84 53.78
CA VAL A 244 18.70 68.46 54.19
C VAL A 244 17.62 68.94 53.15
N CYS A 245 16.37 68.55 53.47
CA CYS A 245 15.03 69.18 53.23
C CYS A 245 14.21 68.99 51.92
N VAL A 246 13.25 68.03 51.95
CA VAL A 246 11.75 68.14 51.91
C VAL A 246 11.12 69.52 51.54
N PRO A 247 9.87 69.63 51.02
CA PRO A 247 9.17 69.05 49.85
C PRO A 247 8.40 70.13 49.02
N ALA A 248 7.56 69.70 48.05
CA ALA A 248 6.22 70.25 47.69
C ALA A 248 5.99 70.53 46.19
N SER A 249 4.92 69.90 45.67
CA SER A 249 4.14 70.26 44.46
C SER A 249 3.41 71.62 44.68
N PRO A 250 2.63 72.24 43.74
CA PRO A 250 2.00 71.70 42.51
C PRO A 250 1.82 72.69 41.32
N ALA A 251 1.03 72.24 40.32
CA ALA A 251 0.08 73.01 39.50
C ALA A 251 0.53 73.70 38.18
N LYS A 252 -0.06 73.14 37.10
CA LYS A 252 -0.90 73.77 36.04
C LYS A 252 -0.36 74.82 35.05
N GLU A 253 -0.66 74.44 33.79
CA GLU A 253 -1.33 75.22 32.72
C GLU A 253 -0.51 75.99 31.67
N THR A 254 -1.13 76.01 30.48
CA THR A 254 -0.90 76.84 29.27
C THR A 254 0.25 76.42 28.33
N GLY A 255 0.15 76.46 27.00
CA GLY A 255 -0.91 76.86 26.05
C GLY A 255 -0.61 76.25 24.65
N ALA A 256 -1.63 76.05 23.81
CA ALA A 256 -1.83 76.67 22.47
C ALA A 256 -0.64 76.53 21.47
N GLU A 257 -0.74 76.20 20.19
CA GLU A 257 -1.81 76.11 19.17
C GLU A 257 -1.12 75.61 17.86
N ARG A 258 -1.79 74.78 17.03
CA ARG A 258 -1.96 74.91 15.54
C ARG A 258 -2.19 73.57 14.80
N THR A 259 -3.43 73.44 14.29
CA THR A 259 -3.87 73.10 12.91
C THR A 259 -2.99 72.20 12.04
N THR A 260 -3.48 71.12 11.41
CA THR A 260 -4.45 71.16 10.27
C THR A 260 -5.27 69.86 10.05
N LYS A 261 -6.61 70.05 10.11
CA LYS A 261 -7.71 69.57 9.24
C LYS A 261 -7.47 68.46 8.18
N GLY A 262 -8.26 67.38 8.30
CA GLY A 262 -8.69 66.49 7.19
C GLY A 262 -9.90 65.65 7.60
N LYS A 263 -11.07 65.93 7.01
CA LYS A 263 -12.41 65.56 7.49
C LYS A 263 -13.05 64.49 6.59
N ASN A 264 -13.63 63.42 7.16
CA ASN A 264 -14.72 62.65 6.54
C ASN A 264 -15.85 62.47 7.55
N ARG A 265 -17.04 63.00 7.20
CA ARG A 265 -18.28 62.95 7.96
C ARG A 265 -19.17 61.82 7.43
N THR A 266 -19.69 61.00 8.33
CA THR A 266 -21.00 60.37 8.25
C THR A 266 -22.05 61.35 8.78
N ASP A 267 -23.25 61.39 8.20
CA ASP A 267 -24.53 61.32 8.95
C ASP A 267 -25.74 61.36 7.99
N SER A 268 -26.73 60.50 8.21
CA SER A 268 -28.08 60.94 8.62
C SER A 268 -29.10 59.80 8.57
N ARG A 269 -30.04 59.90 9.49
CA ARG A 269 -30.95 58.91 10.07
C ARG A 269 -32.41 59.29 9.73
N VAL A 270 -33.33 58.32 9.75
CA VAL A 270 -34.72 58.32 10.31
C VAL A 270 -35.80 57.68 9.38
N PRO A 271 -36.83 56.96 9.94
CA PRO A 271 -37.64 55.92 9.26
C PRO A 271 -39.16 56.22 9.11
N GLY A 272 -39.90 55.35 8.41
CA GLY A 272 -41.39 55.34 8.35
C GLY A 272 -42.01 54.28 7.40
N PRO A 273 -43.32 53.91 7.53
CA PRO A 273 -43.80 52.50 7.57
C PRO A 273 -44.90 52.05 6.55
N ALA A 274 -45.12 50.71 6.45
CA ALA A 274 -46.27 49.89 5.91
C ALA A 274 -46.69 50.08 4.42
N ASP A 275 -47.08 49.09 3.58
CA ASP A 275 -48.01 47.94 3.74
C ASP A 275 -47.89 46.93 2.51
N PRO A 276 -48.80 45.97 2.16
CA PRO A 276 -48.49 44.52 2.16
C PRO A 276 -48.71 43.74 0.83
N GLY A 277 -48.19 42.50 0.77
CA GLY A 277 -48.84 41.36 0.09
C GLY A 277 -48.49 41.02 -1.38
N ARG A 278 -47.82 39.87 -1.58
CA ARG A 278 -48.24 38.84 -2.56
C ARG A 278 -47.44 37.54 -2.43
N SER A 279 -48.17 36.47 -2.10
CA SER A 279 -47.74 35.08 -2.14
C SER A 279 -48.16 34.44 -3.48
N ARG A 280 -47.20 33.84 -4.22
CA ARG A 280 -47.38 32.70 -5.17
C ARG A 280 -46.06 32.34 -5.89
N PRO A 281 -45.83 31.08 -6.33
CA PRO A 281 -45.69 29.86 -5.53
C PRO A 281 -44.32 29.16 -5.81
N GLN A 282 -43.83 28.34 -4.88
CA GLN A 282 -42.64 27.49 -5.02
C GLN A 282 -42.68 26.43 -6.17
N ARG A 283 -43.69 26.44 -7.05
CA ARG A 283 -43.87 25.45 -8.12
C ARG A 283 -42.87 25.56 -9.28
N SER A 284 -42.19 26.69 -9.47
CA SER A 284 -41.25 26.90 -10.59
C SER A 284 -39.85 26.32 -10.35
N PHE A 285 -39.42 26.22 -9.10
CA PHE A 285 -38.10 25.66 -8.76
C PHE A 285 -38.10 24.14 -8.84
N LEU A 286 -39.11 23.47 -8.25
CA LEU A 286 -39.21 22.01 -8.33
C LEU A 286 -39.39 21.53 -9.77
N SER A 287 -40.16 22.22 -10.61
CA SER A 287 -40.29 21.83 -12.03
C SER A 287 -39.01 22.06 -12.84
N ARG A 288 -38.19 23.06 -12.48
CA ARG A 288 -36.87 23.27 -13.11
C ARG A 288 -35.87 22.23 -12.68
N VAL A 289 -35.82 21.92 -11.38
CA VAL A 289 -34.94 20.90 -10.83
C VAL A 289 -35.31 19.53 -11.39
N LEU A 290 -36.60 19.18 -11.45
CA LEU A 290 -37.05 17.91 -12.02
C LEU A 290 -36.80 17.84 -13.53
N ARG A 291 -36.96 18.94 -14.27
CA ARG A 291 -36.68 18.99 -15.73
C ARG A 291 -35.18 18.89 -16.05
N ALA A 292 -34.31 19.25 -15.13
CA ALA A 292 -32.85 19.10 -15.27
C ALA A 292 -32.33 17.75 -14.70
N ALA A 293 -32.94 17.26 -13.61
CA ALA A 293 -32.54 16.03 -12.94
C ALA A 293 -33.05 14.78 -13.66
N LEU A 294 -34.27 14.80 -14.21
CA LEU A 294 -34.82 13.65 -14.95
C LEU A 294 -33.97 13.24 -16.16
N PRO A 295 -33.52 14.14 -17.07
CA PRO A 295 -32.68 13.72 -18.19
C PRO A 295 -31.32 13.18 -17.72
N LEU A 296 -30.76 13.71 -16.62
CA LEU A 296 -29.53 13.19 -16.04
C LEU A 296 -29.71 11.80 -15.43
N GLN A 297 -30.81 11.58 -14.70
CA GLN A 297 -31.14 10.28 -14.12
C GLN A 297 -31.44 9.24 -15.20
N LEU A 298 -32.14 9.63 -16.27
CA LEU A 298 -32.40 8.76 -17.41
C LEU A 298 -31.11 8.40 -18.16
N LEU A 299 -30.20 9.38 -18.32
CA LEU A 299 -28.87 9.15 -18.89
C LEU A 299 -28.05 8.20 -18.03
N LEU A 300 -28.05 8.39 -16.71
CA LEU A 300 -27.33 7.51 -15.78
C LEU A 300 -27.89 6.07 -15.84
N LEU A 301 -29.21 5.94 -15.89
CA LEU A 301 -29.88 4.64 -16.00
C LEU A 301 -29.61 3.98 -17.36
N LEU A 302 -29.55 4.76 -18.44
CA LEU A 302 -29.19 4.29 -19.78
C LEU A 302 -27.73 3.81 -19.82
N LEU A 303 -26.81 4.55 -19.21
CA LEU A 303 -25.40 4.14 -19.08
C LEU A 303 -25.26 2.86 -18.27
N LEU A 304 -26.04 2.71 -17.20
CA LEU A 304 -26.06 1.51 -16.36
C LEU A 304 -26.65 0.31 -17.12
N LEU A 305 -27.72 0.52 -17.90
CA LEU A 305 -28.27 -0.50 -18.80
C LEU A 305 -27.26 -0.89 -19.88
N LEU A 306 -26.54 0.08 -20.48
CA LEU A 306 -25.47 -0.18 -21.44
C LEU A 306 -24.33 -0.99 -20.81
N ALA A 307 -23.97 -0.69 -19.56
CA ALA A 307 -23.00 -1.45 -18.80
C ALA A 307 -23.47 -2.89 -18.51
N CYS A 308 -24.78 -3.11 -18.34
CA CYS A 308 -25.37 -4.45 -18.17
C CYS A 308 -25.59 -5.20 -19.49
N LEU A 309 -25.68 -4.50 -20.62
CA LEU A 309 -25.84 -5.08 -21.97
C LEU A 309 -24.51 -5.32 -22.67
N LEU A 310 -23.41 -4.73 -22.18
CA LEU A 310 -22.06 -5.13 -22.52
C LEU A 310 -21.91 -6.60 -22.10
N PRO A 311 -21.69 -7.54 -23.03
CA PRO A 311 -21.39 -8.91 -22.69
C PRO A 311 -20.13 -8.88 -21.81
N SER A 312 -20.23 -9.34 -20.58
CA SER A 312 -19.08 -9.75 -19.79
C SER A 312 -18.54 -11.06 -20.39
N SER A 313 -18.04 -10.98 -21.63
CA SER A 313 -17.16 -12.01 -22.18
C SER A 313 -15.83 -11.89 -21.46
N GLU A 314 -15.42 -12.95 -20.79
CA GLU A 314 -14.17 -13.11 -20.02
C GLU A 314 -12.87 -13.04 -20.86
N GLU A 315 -12.93 -12.49 -22.06
CA GLU A 315 -11.84 -12.44 -23.02
C GLU A 315 -11.71 -10.97 -23.46
N ASP A 316 -10.55 -10.37 -23.19
CA ASP A 316 -10.14 -8.97 -23.51
C ASP A 316 -10.23 -7.89 -22.42
N TYR A 317 -10.00 -8.22 -21.14
CA TYR A 317 -9.40 -7.23 -20.22
C TYR A 317 -7.89 -7.07 -20.50
N SER A 318 -7.56 -6.55 -21.68
CA SER A 318 -6.24 -6.01 -21.96
C SER A 318 -6.12 -4.67 -21.22
N CYS A 319 -5.48 -4.69 -20.05
CA CYS A 319 -5.23 -3.56 -19.16
C CYS A 319 -4.30 -2.49 -19.77
N THR A 320 -4.66 -1.89 -20.90
CA THR A 320 -3.92 -0.77 -21.49
C THR A 320 -4.33 0.60 -20.93
N GLN A 321 -5.32 0.66 -20.02
CA GLN A 321 -5.87 1.93 -19.52
C GLN A 321 -6.10 1.99 -18.00
N ALA A 322 -5.29 1.30 -17.20
CA ALA A 322 -5.34 1.38 -15.73
C ALA A 322 -4.08 1.97 -15.07
N ASN A 323 -3.15 2.56 -15.83
CA ASN A 323 -1.90 3.08 -15.28
C ASN A 323 -1.55 4.47 -15.84
N ASN A 324 -2.29 5.49 -15.41
CA ASN A 324 -2.04 6.90 -15.78
C ASN A 324 -0.94 7.58 -14.94
N PHE A 325 -0.37 6.93 -13.92
CA PHE A 325 0.70 7.51 -13.11
C PHE A 325 2.11 7.19 -13.63
N ALA A 326 2.32 5.99 -14.20
CA ALA A 326 3.63 5.54 -14.68
C ALA A 326 4.16 6.27 -15.94
N ARG A 327 3.33 7.05 -16.63
CA ARG A 327 3.71 7.71 -17.89
C ARG A 327 4.15 9.18 -17.76
N SER A 328 4.13 9.75 -16.55
CA SER A 328 4.42 11.18 -16.33
C SER A 328 5.90 11.53 -16.11
N PHE A 329 6.79 10.54 -15.95
CA PHE A 329 8.20 10.78 -15.59
C PHE A 329 9.25 10.33 -16.61
N TYR A 330 8.85 9.96 -17.84
CA TYR A 330 9.81 9.64 -18.91
C TYR A 330 9.70 10.63 -20.08
N PRO A 331 10.72 11.47 -20.34
CA PRO A 331 10.80 12.17 -21.61
C PRO A 331 11.06 11.14 -22.72
N MET A 332 10.06 10.89 -23.55
CA MET A 332 10.13 9.87 -24.62
C MET A 332 10.41 10.57 -25.95
N LEU A 333 11.58 10.31 -26.55
CA LEU A 333 11.91 10.79 -27.89
C LEU A 333 10.99 10.10 -28.91
N ARG A 334 10.09 10.86 -29.53
CA ARG A 334 9.24 10.36 -30.62
C ARG A 334 9.93 10.62 -31.95
N TYR A 335 10.37 9.56 -32.63
CA TYR A 335 10.78 9.63 -34.02
C TYR A 335 9.52 9.68 -34.88
N THR A 336 9.28 10.82 -35.53
CA THR A 336 8.07 11.08 -36.30
C THR A 336 8.01 10.33 -37.63
N ASN A 337 9.07 9.64 -38.06
CA ASN A 337 9.19 9.04 -39.39
C ASN A 337 9.73 7.60 -39.42
N GLY A 338 9.41 6.78 -38.41
CA GLY A 338 9.70 5.33 -38.44
C GLY A 338 10.92 4.89 -37.61
N PRO A 339 11.15 3.56 -37.51
CA PRO A 339 12.19 3.00 -36.64
C PRO A 339 13.61 3.33 -37.14
N PRO A 340 14.60 3.44 -36.21
CA PRO A 340 15.96 3.82 -36.55
C PRO A 340 16.63 2.75 -37.45
N PRO A 341 17.48 3.18 -38.42
CA PRO A 341 18.19 2.24 -39.29
C PRO A 341 19.17 1.39 -38.46
N THR A 342 19.18 0.08 -38.74
CA THR A 342 20.07 -0.94 -38.16
C THR A 342 21.52 -0.74 -38.53
#